data_AF-A0A920NDD9-F1
#
_entry.id   AF-A0A920NDD9-F1
#
_cell.length_a   1.000
_cell.length_b   1.000
_cell.length_c   1.000
_cell.angle_alpha   90.00
_cell.angle_beta   90.00
_cell.angle_gamma   90.00
#
_symmetry.space_group_name_H-M   'P 1'
#
loop_
_entity.id
_entity.type
_entity.pdbx_description
1 polymer ?
#
loop_
_entity_poly.entity_id
_entity_poly.type
_entity_poly.pdbx_seq_one_letter_code
_entity_poly.pdbx_strand_id
1 'polypeptide(L)' 'MDEVEIDSSALIGEEGASFFAIETAVDHAITAACAEAVGIMDSLHEQTLEYLNTREQFGTKLGKFQALQHRSVDML' A
#
# COMPACT_ATOMS: atom_id res chain seq x y z
N MET A 1 -17.79 20.45 13.22
CA MET A 1 -19.15 19.86 13.10
C MET A 1 -20.01 20.66 14.03
N ASP A 2 -20.38 21.88 13.62
CA ASP A 2 -21.12 22.76 14.52
C ASP A 2 -22.58 22.78 14.06
N GLU A 3 -23.49 22.48 15.00
CA GLU A 3 -24.96 22.41 14.83
C GLU A 3 -25.45 21.44 13.73
N VAL A 4 -24.80 20.29 13.59
CA VAL A 4 -25.31 19.19 12.73
C VAL A 4 -26.29 18.33 13.54
N GLU A 5 -27.58 18.43 13.23
CA GLU A 5 -28.60 17.52 13.76
C GLU A 5 -28.63 16.21 12.95
N ILE A 6 -28.71 15.09 13.67
CA ILE A 6 -28.81 13.75 13.11
C ILE A 6 -29.91 12.98 13.82
N ASP A 7 -30.72 12.27 13.03
CA ASP A 7 -31.78 11.41 13.58
C ASP A 7 -31.19 10.21 14.31
N SER A 8 -31.91 9.72 15.32
CA SER A 8 -31.60 8.47 16.03
C SER A 8 -31.39 7.26 15.10
N SER A 9 -32.05 7.24 13.93
CA SER A 9 -31.90 6.20 12.93
C SER A 9 -30.51 6.15 12.28
N ALA A 10 -29.70 7.20 12.44
CA ALA A 10 -28.31 7.24 11.97
C ALA A 10 -27.35 6.54 12.93
N LEU A 11 -27.80 6.13 14.13
CA LEU A 11 -27.00 5.35 15.05
C LEU A 11 -26.64 4.00 14.42
N ILE A 12 -25.33 3.74 14.28
CA ILE A 12 -24.83 2.45 13.82
C ILE A 12 -24.45 1.62 15.05
N GLY A 13 -25.16 0.51 15.25
CA GLY A 13 -24.99 -0.35 16.41
C GLY A 13 -25.75 0.16 17.64
N GLU A 14 -25.25 -0.17 18.83
CA GLU A 14 -25.88 0.21 20.10
C GLU A 14 -25.14 1.41 20.73
N GLU A 15 -25.90 2.28 21.40
CA GLU A 15 -25.36 3.43 22.10
C GLU A 15 -24.35 2.99 23.17
N GLY A 16 -23.15 3.57 23.15
CA GLY A 16 -22.07 3.23 24.08
C GLY A 16 -21.33 1.92 23.79
N ALA A 17 -21.71 1.16 22.76
CA ALA A 17 -21.12 -0.15 22.44
C ALA A 17 -20.18 -0.15 21.21
N SER A 18 -19.85 1.01 20.66
CA SER A 18 -19.11 1.11 19.38
C SER A 18 -17.64 0.70 19.45
N PHE A 19 -17.04 0.69 20.64
CA PHE A 19 -15.60 0.49 20.81
C PHE A 19 -15.08 -0.78 20.11
N PHE A 20 -15.70 -1.94 20.36
CA PHE A 20 -15.27 -3.21 19.76
C PHE A 20 -15.46 -3.26 18.24
N ALA A 21 -16.52 -2.62 17.74
CA ALA A 21 -16.76 -2.54 16.29
C ALA A 21 -15.71 -1.67 15.60
N ILE A 22 -15.31 -0.57 16.23
CA ILE A 22 -14.23 0.31 15.76
C ILE A 22 -12.90 -0.43 15.80
N GLU A 23 -12.58 -1.12 16.90
CA GLU A 23 -11.33 -1.89 17.04
C GLU A 23 -11.22 -2.95 15.94
N THR A 24 -12.28 -3.72 15.70
CA THR A 24 -12.33 -4.71 14.61
C THR A 24 -12.16 -4.07 13.23
N ALA A 25 -12.80 -2.92 13.00
CA ALA A 25 -12.66 -2.19 11.74
C ALA A 25 -11.24 -1.66 11.54
N VAL A 26 -10.58 -1.21 12.60
CA VAL A 26 -9.18 -0.75 12.58
C VAL A 26 -8.25 -1.92 12.26
N ASP A 27 -8.43 -3.08 12.87
CA ASP A 27 -7.61 -4.27 12.58
C ASP A 27 -7.71 -4.70 11.12
N HIS A 28 -8.92 -4.71 10.56
CA HIS A 28 -9.13 -4.97 9.14
C HIS A 28 -8.51 -3.89 8.25
N ALA A 29 -8.64 -2.61 8.62
CA ALA A 29 -8.04 -1.51 7.87
C ALA A 29 -6.52 -1.59 7.85
N ILE A 30 -5.89 -1.93 8.98
CA ILE A 30 -4.43 -2.13 9.07
C ILE A 30 -4.01 -3.29 8.17
N THR A 31 -4.72 -4.42 8.24
CA THR A 31 -4.43 -5.59 7.40
C THR A 31 -4.55 -5.24 5.91
N ALA A 32 -5.60 -4.52 5.53
CA ALA A 32 -5.80 -4.07 4.15
C ALA A 32 -4.69 -3.11 3.70
N ALA A 33 -4.28 -2.16 4.54
CA ALA A 33 -3.19 -1.24 4.24
C ALA A 33 -1.85 -1.95 4.07
N CYS A 34 -1.55 -2.98 4.87
CA CYS A 34 -0.38 -3.81 4.69
C CYS A 34 -0.41 -4.56 3.35
N ALA A 35 -1.56 -5.16 2.99
CA ALA A 35 -1.73 -5.85 1.72
C ALA A 35 -1.57 -4.89 0.51
N GLU A 36 -2.14 -3.69 0.60
CA GLU A 36 -1.97 -2.64 -0.40
C GLU A 36 -0.50 -2.24 -0.55
N ALA A 37 0.20 -2.00 0.56
CA ALA A 37 1.62 -1.63 0.54
C ALA A 37 2.49 -2.68 -0.14
N VAL A 38 2.25 -3.97 0.13
CA VAL A 38 2.95 -5.08 -0.55
C VAL A 38 2.66 -5.07 -2.06
N GLY A 39 1.39 -4.96 -2.45
CA GLY A 39 1.03 -4.90 -3.87
C GLY A 39 1.64 -3.69 -4.60
N ILE A 40 1.74 -2.54 -3.93
CA ILE A 40 2.44 -1.36 -4.45
C ILE A 40 3.94 -1.64 -4.63
N MET A 41 4.59 -2.26 -3.65
CA MET A 41 6.01 -2.60 -3.74
C MET A 41 6.29 -3.56 -4.90
N ASP A 42 5.47 -4.60 -5.08
CA ASP A 42 5.57 -5.54 -6.20
C ASP A 42 5.43 -4.84 -7.55
N SER A 43 4.41 -3.97 -7.68
CA SER A 43 4.17 -3.23 -8.92
C SER A 43 5.33 -2.27 -9.25
N LEU A 44 5.86 -1.57 -8.24
CA LEU A 44 7.01 -0.68 -8.42
C LEU A 44 8.27 -1.47 -8.77
N HIS A 45 8.46 -2.65 -8.18
CA HIS A 45 9.58 -3.52 -8.49
C HIS A 45 9.54 -3.98 -9.95
N GLU A 46 8.39 -4.46 -10.44
CA GLU A 46 8.20 -4.87 -11.83
C GLU A 46 8.47 -3.73 -12.81
N GLN A 47 7.87 -2.55 -12.58
CA GLN A 47 8.08 -1.37 -13.42
C GLN A 47 9.56 -0.93 -13.43
N THR A 48 10.24 -1.03 -12.29
CA THR A 48 11.66 -0.71 -12.17
C THR A 48 12.51 -1.69 -12.99
N LEU A 49 12.24 -2.99 -12.91
CA LEU A 49 12.93 -4.01 -13.70
C LEU A 49 12.72 -3.80 -15.20
N GLU A 50 11.49 -3.49 -15.62
CA GLU A 50 11.19 -3.18 -17.02
C GLU A 50 12.02 -1.98 -17.50
N TYR A 51 12.05 -0.91 -16.70
CA TYR A 51 12.83 0.29 -17.04
C TYR A 51 14.33 -0.01 -17.13
N LEU A 52 14.89 -0.79 -16.20
CA LEU A 52 16.30 -1.19 -16.24
C LEU A 52 16.65 -1.99 -17.52
N ASN A 53 15.69 -2.75 -18.05
CA ASN A 53 15.85 -3.55 -19.26
C ASN A 53 15.59 -2.80 -20.57
N THR A 54 15.01 -1.61 -20.52
CA THR A 54 14.72 -0.78 -21.70
C THR A 54 15.63 0.44 -21.81
N ARG A 55 16.09 0.98 -20.68
CA ARG A 55 16.96 2.16 -20.64
C ARG A 55 18.42 1.81 -20.97
N GLU A 56 18.98 2.52 -21.95
CA GLU A 56 20.41 2.42 -22.31
C GLU A 56 21.20 3.66 -21.88
N GLN A 57 22.35 3.45 -21.22
CA GLN A 57 23.35 4.46 -20.88
C GLN A 57 24.75 3.83 -20.92
N PHE A 58 25.78 4.64 -21.18
CA PHE A 58 27.16 4.14 -21.30
C PHE A 58 27.32 3.02 -22.33
N GLY A 59 26.51 3.06 -23.41
CA GLY A 59 26.51 2.07 -24.48
C GLY A 59 25.90 0.71 -24.10
N THR A 60 25.18 0.59 -22.99
CA THR A 60 24.53 -0.65 -22.60
C THR A 60 23.25 -0.45 -21.78
N LYS A 61 22.43 -1.49 -21.66
CA LYS A 61 21.23 -1.47 -20.82
C LYS A 61 21.60 -1.35 -19.34
N LEU A 62 20.86 -0.55 -18.58
CA LEU A 62 21.12 -0.36 -17.15
C LEU A 62 21.07 -1.70 -16.37
N GLY A 63 20.21 -2.64 -16.76
CA GLY A 63 20.11 -3.96 -16.14
C GLY A 63 21.38 -4.83 -16.22
N LYS A 64 22.41 -4.42 -16.97
CA LYS A 64 23.71 -5.13 -17.01
C LYS A 64 24.68 -4.72 -15.92
N PHE A 65 24.43 -3.63 -15.20
CA PHE A 65 25.30 -3.19 -14.11
C PHE A 65 25.05 -4.03 -12.85
N GLN A 66 26.09 -4.71 -12.35
CA GLN A 66 26.00 -5.63 -11.20
C GLN A 66 25.40 -4.97 -9.95
N ALA A 67 25.73 -3.69 -9.69
CA ALA A 67 25.16 -2.95 -8.56
C ALA A 67 23.63 -2.80 -8.64
N LEU A 68 23.07 -2.67 -9.84
CA LEU A 68 21.62 -2.59 -10.06
C LEU A 68 20.98 -3.97 -10.03
N GLN A 69 21.68 -5.01 -10.48
CA GLN A 69 21.22 -6.40 -10.35
C GLN A 69 21.11 -6.82 -8.88
N HIS A 70 22.12 -6.54 -8.06
CA HIS A 70 22.09 -6.81 -6.61
C HIS A 70 20.92 -6.10 -5.93
N ARG A 71 20.75 -4.79 -6.16
CA ARG A 71 19.61 -4.06 -5.59
C ARG A 71 18.26 -4.60 -6.03
N SER A 72 18.17 -5.11 -7.26
CA SER A 72 16.91 -5.66 -7.77
C SER A 72 16.54 -6.96 -7.05
N VAL A 73 17.50 -7.83 -6.75
CA VAL A 73 17.21 -9.07 -6.01
C VAL A 73 17.00 -8.84 -4.51
N ASP A 74 17.61 -7.80 -3.93
CA ASP A 74 17.40 -7.42 -2.52
C ASP A 74 16.00 -6.84 -2.23
N MET A 75 15.24 -6.48 -3.27
CA MET A 75 13.88 -5.96 -3.16
C MET A 75 12.79 -7.06 -3.17
N LEU A 76 13.17 -8.33 -3.34
CA LEU A 76 12.32 -9.53 -3.25
C LEU A 76 12.46 -10.18 -1.86
#